data_AF-A0A951W4P9-F1
#
_entry.id   AF-A0A951W4P9-F1
#
_cell.length_a   1.000
_cell.length_b   1.000
_cell.length_c   1.000
_cell.angle_alpha   90.00
_cell.angle_beta   90.00
_cell.angle_gamma   90.00
#
_symmetry.space_group_name_H-M   'P 1'
#
loop_
_entity.id
_entity.type
_entity.pdbx_description
1 polymer ?
#
loop_
_entity_poly.entity_id
_entity_poly.type
_entity_poly.pdbx_seq_one_letter_code
_entity_poly.pdbx_strand_id
1 'polypeptide(L)'
;MPFKVMLTDDAMRDLEDIYEYVAQRNAPLKADRLVGRMESVFNSLAESPERGAFPKELLALGIREYREVFFKPYRIIYRILNRSVYVLLITDGRRDMQTLLQRRLLES
;
A
#
# COMPACT_ATOMS: atom_id res chain seq x y z
N MET A 1 -22.33 -0.17 4.31
CA MET A 1 -21.38 -0.76 5.29
C MET A 1 -19.99 -0.70 4.68
N PRO A 2 -19.00 -0.16 5.42
CA PRO A 2 -17.61 -0.08 4.96
C PRO A 2 -17.00 -1.47 4.76
N PHE A 3 -15.98 -1.53 3.91
CA PHE A 3 -15.11 -2.71 3.75
C PHE A 3 -14.17 -2.82 4.94
N LYS A 4 -13.82 -4.05 5.32
CA LYS A 4 -12.76 -4.27 6.31
C LYS A 4 -11.39 -4.11 5.64
N VAL A 5 -10.51 -3.27 6.18
CA VAL A 5 -9.12 -3.17 5.70
C VAL A 5 -8.24 -4.06 6.55
N MET A 6 -7.44 -4.90 5.91
CA MET A 6 -6.53 -5.85 6.54
C MET A 6 -5.15 -5.70 5.90
N LEU A 7 -4.12 -5.51 6.73
CA LEU A 7 -2.74 -5.55 6.28
C LEU A 7 -2.25 -6.99 6.33
N THR A 8 -1.54 -7.41 5.29
CA THR A 8 -0.72 -8.62 5.35
C THR A 8 0.49 -8.38 6.26
N ASP A 9 1.12 -9.45 6.75
CA ASP A 9 2.34 -9.33 7.56
C ASP A 9 3.45 -8.59 6.79
N ASP A 10 3.53 -8.77 5.47
CA ASP A 10 4.47 -8.03 4.62
C ASP A 10 4.15 -6.54 4.55
N ALA A 11 2.88 -6.17 4.36
CA ALA A 11 2.47 -4.77 4.37
C ALA A 11 2.68 -4.11 5.75
N MET A 12 2.55 -4.88 6.83
CA MET A 12 2.85 -4.39 8.18
C MET A 12 4.35 -4.11 8.35
N ARG A 13 5.21 -5.04 7.93
CA ARG A 13 6.67 -4.85 7.91
C ARG A 13 7.08 -3.65 7.05
N ASP A 14 6.47 -3.51 5.88
CA ASP A 14 6.72 -2.36 5.01
C ASP A 14 6.39 -1.02 5.71
N LEU A 15 5.29 -0.97 6.47
CA LEU A 15 4.89 0.22 7.24
C LEU A 15 5.91 0.53 8.35
N GLU A 16 6.36 -0.50 9.07
CA GLU A 16 7.39 -0.40 10.11
C GLU A 16 8.71 0.12 9.53
N ASP A 17 9.19 -0.46 8.43
CA ASP A 17 10.41 -0.01 7.73
C ASP A 17 10.33 1.46 7.30
N ILE A 18 9.17 1.87 6.77
CA ILE A 18 8.93 3.26 6.37
C ILE A 18 8.93 4.18 7.60
N TYR A 19 8.29 3.77 8.69
CA TYR A 19 8.26 4.53 9.94
C TYR A 19 9.67 4.76 10.48
N GLU A 20 10.46 3.69 10.62
CA GLU A 20 11.83 3.75 11.13
C GLU A 20 12.71 4.63 10.26
N TYR A 21 12.64 4.46 8.94
CA TYR A 21 13.39 5.26 7.99
C TYR A 21 13.09 6.76 8.13
N VAL A 22 11.81 7.12 8.29
CA VAL A 22 11.40 8.52 8.47
C VAL A 22 11.78 9.02 9.86
N ALA A 23 11.59 8.24 10.91
CA ALA A 23 11.93 8.64 12.28
C ALA A 23 13.42 8.99 12.41
N GLN A 24 14.30 8.16 11.82
CA GLN A 24 15.75 8.36 11.84
C GLN A 24 16.20 9.61 11.05
N ARG A 25 15.57 9.90 9.91
CA ARG A 25 16.03 10.99 9.01
C ARG A 25 15.36 12.34 9.23
N ASN A 26 14.13 12.34 9.71
CA ASN A 26 13.21 13.47 9.57
C ASN A 26 12.59 13.93 10.90
N ALA A 27 13.03 13.32 12.01
CA ALA A 27 12.53 13.43 13.39
C ALA A 27 11.22 12.63 13.65
N PRO A 28 11.06 12.06 14.86
CA PRO A 28 9.92 11.19 15.21
C PRO A 28 8.54 11.80 14.94
N LEU A 29 8.36 13.09 15.20
CA LEU A 29 7.10 13.81 14.94
C LEU A 29 6.62 13.74 13.49
N LYS A 30 7.54 13.60 12.51
CA LYS A 30 7.17 13.43 11.11
C LYS A 30 6.77 11.99 10.79
N ALA A 31 7.31 11.00 11.50
CA ALA A 31 6.94 9.61 11.38
C ALA A 31 5.52 9.37 11.93
N ASP A 32 5.17 9.94 13.09
CA ASP A 32 3.82 9.82 13.66
C ASP A 32 2.76 10.46 12.75
N ARG A 33 3.06 11.63 12.19
CA ARG A 33 2.19 12.28 11.19
C ARG A 33 2.03 11.46 9.92
N LEU A 34 3.05 10.69 9.54
CA LEU A 34 2.97 9.80 8.39
C LEU A 34 1.98 8.67 8.64
N VAL A 35 2.07 8.03 9.80
CA VAL A 35 1.16 6.93 10.20
C VAL A 35 -0.28 7.42 10.25
N GLY A 36 -0.56 8.54 10.92
CA GLY A 36 -1.93 9.07 10.99
C GLY A 36 -2.53 9.46 9.62
N ARG A 37 -1.69 9.90 8.68
CA ARG A 37 -2.13 10.12 7.29
C ARG A 37 -2.38 8.81 6.56
N MET A 38 -1.59 7.77 6.81
CA MET A 38 -1.76 6.47 6.20
C MET A 38 -3.02 5.76 6.72
N GLU A 39 -3.34 5.90 8.01
CA GLU A 39 -4.64 5.50 8.57
C GLU A 39 -5.82 6.20 7.88
N SER A 40 -5.70 7.50 7.58
CA SER A 40 -6.71 8.24 6.82
C SER A 40 -6.91 7.65 5.42
N VAL A 41 -5.83 7.16 4.78
CA VAL A 41 -5.93 6.46 3.49
C VAL A 41 -6.66 5.12 3.66
N PHE A 42 -6.35 4.34 4.70
CA PHE A 42 -7.05 3.07 4.96
C PHE A 42 -8.55 3.30 5.24
N ASN A 43 -8.91 4.29 6.04
CA ASN A 43 -10.31 4.67 6.26
C ASN A 43 -11.01 5.05 4.94
N SER A 44 -10.34 5.81 4.07
CA SER A 44 -10.90 6.13 2.75
C SER A 44 -11.05 4.91 1.83
N LEU A 45 -10.18 3.89 1.97
CA LEU A 45 -10.29 2.63 1.23
C LEU A 45 -11.44 1.78 1.76
N ALA A 46 -11.72 1.81 3.06
CA ALA A 46 -12.87 1.13 3.63
C ALA A 46 -14.18 1.61 3.00
N GLU A 47 -14.31 2.91 2.73
CA GLU A 47 -15.52 3.49 2.12
C GLU A 47 -15.62 3.28 0.61
N SER A 48 -14.50 3.39 -0.11
CA SER A 48 -14.50 3.30 -1.58
C SER A 48 -13.26 2.57 -2.09
N PRO A 49 -13.19 1.23 -1.94
CA PRO A 49 -12.02 0.47 -2.33
C PRO A 49 -11.87 0.33 -3.85
N GLU A 50 -12.92 0.50 -4.63
CA GLU A 50 -12.86 0.38 -6.10
C GLU A 50 -12.26 1.62 -6.79
N ARG A 51 -12.02 2.71 -6.04
CA ARG A 51 -11.45 3.97 -6.57
C ARG A 51 -9.98 3.86 -6.98
N GLY A 52 -9.28 2.83 -6.49
CA GLY A 52 -7.87 2.63 -6.81
C GLY A 52 -7.66 2.29 -8.28
N ALA A 53 -6.60 2.85 -8.85
CA ALA A 53 -6.17 2.54 -10.21
C ALA A 53 -5.57 1.13 -10.27
N PHE A 54 -5.40 0.57 -11.47
CA PHE A 54 -4.61 -0.65 -11.64
C PHE A 54 -3.12 -0.29 -11.71
N PRO A 55 -2.23 -0.97 -10.96
CA PRO A 55 -0.80 -0.77 -11.10
C PRO A 55 -0.37 -1.02 -12.55
N LYS A 56 0.23 -0.02 -13.19
CA LYS A 56 0.62 -0.11 -14.62
C LYS A 56 1.51 -1.32 -14.90
N GLU A 57 2.35 -1.69 -13.94
CA GLU A 57 3.29 -2.80 -14.01
C GLU A 57 2.56 -4.14 -14.10
N LEU A 58 1.45 -4.30 -13.38
CA LEU A 58 0.62 -5.51 -13.40
C LEU A 58 -0.37 -5.47 -14.57
N LEU A 59 -0.91 -4.29 -14.89
CA LEU A 59 -1.81 -4.11 -16.02
C LEU A 59 -1.13 -4.46 -17.35
N ALA A 60 0.16 -4.16 -17.50
CA ALA A 60 0.96 -4.56 -18.67
C ALA A 60 1.06 -6.08 -18.85
N LEU A 61 0.86 -6.86 -17.78
CA LEU A 61 0.83 -8.32 -17.80
C LEU A 61 -0.60 -8.89 -17.91
N GLY A 62 -1.61 -8.03 -18.06
CA GLY A 62 -3.02 -8.42 -18.09
C GLY A 62 -3.63 -8.70 -16.72
N ILE A 63 -2.89 -8.50 -15.63
CA ILE A 63 -3.31 -8.77 -14.25
C ILE A 63 -4.17 -7.59 -13.75
N ARG A 64 -5.40 -7.88 -13.31
CA ARG A 64 -6.39 -6.87 -12.88
C ARG A 64 -6.97 -7.13 -11.49
N GLU A 65 -6.47 -8.13 -10.78
CA GLU A 65 -6.90 -8.43 -9.41
C GLU A 65 -6.42 -7.38 -8.39
N TYR A 66 -5.38 -6.61 -8.74
CA TYR A 66 -4.73 -5.64 -7.86
C TYR A 66 -5.09 -4.21 -8.20
N ARG A 67 -5.19 -3.39 -7.15
CA ARG A 67 -5.43 -1.96 -7.22
C ARG A 67 -4.38 -1.21 -6.43
N GLU A 68 -4.25 0.07 -6.73
CA GLU A 68 -3.38 0.98 -6.01
C GLU A 68 -4.02 2.31 -5.69
N VAL A 69 -3.57 2.89 -4.58
CA VAL A 69 -3.76 4.29 -4.27
C VAL A 69 -2.42 4.95 -3.99
N PHE A 70 -2.32 6.22 -4.38
CA PHE A 70 -1.14 7.04 -4.16
C PHE A 70 -1.29 7.86 -2.88
N PHE A 71 -0.30 7.73 -1.99
CA PHE A 71 -0.08 8.59 -0.84
C PHE A 71 1.33 9.15 -0.94
N LYS A 72 1.53 10.17 -1.78
CA LYS A 72 2.85 10.59 -2.23
C LYS A 72 3.86 10.80 -1.06
N PRO A 73 5.08 10.27 -1.18
CA PRO A 73 5.63 9.54 -2.34
C PRO A 73 5.25 8.04 -2.39
N TYR A 74 4.49 7.53 -1.43
CA TYR A 74 4.18 6.11 -1.27
C TYR A 74 3.04 5.63 -2.18
N ARG A 75 3.08 4.34 -2.51
CA ARG A 75 2.04 3.56 -3.18
C ARG A 75 1.57 2.48 -2.22
N ILE A 76 0.27 2.26 -2.17
CA ILE A 76 -0.36 1.18 -1.41
C ILE A 76 -1.04 0.27 -2.42
N ILE A 77 -0.60 -0.98 -2.49
CA ILE A 77 -1.14 -1.98 -3.41
C ILE A 77 -1.98 -2.97 -2.62
N TYR A 78 -3.20 -3.19 -3.11
CA TYR A 78 -4.22 -3.97 -2.42
C TYR A 78 -5.06 -4.79 -3.40
N ARG A 79 -5.82 -5.75 -2.87
CA ARG A 79 -6.89 -6.45 -3.60
C ARG A 79 -8.18 -6.44 -2.81
N ILE A 80 -9.31 -6.60 -3.50
CA ILE A 80 -10.64 -6.65 -2.88
C ILE A 80 -11.14 -8.09 -2.95
N LEU A 81 -11.47 -8.69 -1.80
CA LEU A 81 -12.00 -10.06 -1.70
C LEU A 81 -13.09 -10.08 -0.65
N ASN A 82 -14.29 -10.61 -0.98
CA ASN A 82 -15.39 -10.82 -0.03
C ASN A 82 -15.65 -9.63 0.91
N ARG A 83 -15.77 -8.41 0.35
CA ARG A 83 -15.96 -7.15 1.11
C ARG A 83 -14.82 -6.78 2.06
N SER A 84 -13.61 -7.29 1.81
CA SER A 84 -12.39 -6.94 2.53
C SER A 84 -11.33 -6.42 1.56
N VAL A 85 -10.62 -5.39 2.00
CA VAL A 85 -9.43 -4.83 1.34
C VAL A 85 -8.22 -5.45 1.99
N TYR A 86 -7.45 -6.22 1.22
CA TYR A 86 -6.18 -6.79 1.67
C TYR A 86 -5.06 -5.93 1.13
N VAL A 87 -4.35 -5.21 2.00
CA VAL A 87 -3.16 -4.44 1.66
C VAL A 87 -1.97 -5.41 1.62
N LEU A 88 -1.37 -5.56 0.45
CA LEU A 88 -0.27 -6.50 0.22
C LEU A 88 1.10 -5.82 0.31
N LEU A 89 1.17 -4.53 -0.04
CA LEU A 89 2.43 -3.84 -0.19
C LEU A 89 2.27 -2.35 0.05
N ILE A 90 3.20 -1.79 0.83
CA ILE A 90 3.33 -0.35 1.04
C ILE A 90 4.76 0.02 0.66
N THR A 91 4.95 0.91 -0.30
CA THR A 91 6.30 1.20 -0.79
C THR A 91 6.45 2.62 -1.27
N ASP A 92 7.66 3.16 -1.22
CA ASP A 92 7.99 4.40 -1.89
C ASP A 92 7.88 4.22 -3.41
N GLY A 93 6.99 4.98 -4.04
CA GLY A 93 6.72 4.90 -5.47
C GLY A 93 7.87 5.38 -6.36
N ARG A 94 8.95 5.92 -5.76
CA ARG A 94 10.20 6.26 -6.46
C ARG A 94 11.11 5.05 -6.69
N ARG A 95 10.83 3.90 -6.07
CA ARG A 95 11.60 2.65 -6.26
C ARG A 95 11.28 2.02 -7.61
N ASP A 96 12.09 1.05 -8.02
CA ASP A 96 11.79 0.19 -9.15
C ASP A 96 10.61 -0.74 -8.80
N MET A 97 9.42 -0.32 -9.24
CA MET A 97 8.17 -0.99 -8.96
C MET A 97 8.00 -2.29 -9.73
N GLN A 98 8.61 -2.42 -10.91
CA GLN A 98 8.53 -3.63 -11.70
C GLN A 98 9.27 -4.76 -11.00
N THR A 99 10.54 -4.53 -10.64
CA THR A 99 11.36 -5.51 -9.91
C THR A 99 10.75 -5.85 -8.56
N LEU A 100 10.22 -4.85 -7.85
CA LEU A 100 9.66 -5.03 -6.52
C LEU A 100 8.36 -5.86 -6.54
N LEU A 101 7.48 -5.61 -7.51
CA LEU A 101 6.22 -6.38 -7.66
C LEU A 101 6.47 -7.83 -8.09
N GLN A 102 7.46 -8.06 -8.96
CA GLN A 102 7.86 -9.43 -9.33
C GLN A 102 8.28 -10.22 -8.09
N ARG A 103 9.20 -9.66 -7.28
CA ARG A 103 9.70 -10.33 -6.06
C ARG A 103 8.63 -10.56 -5.01
N ARG A 104 7.74 -9.60 -4.78
CA ARG A 104 6.78 -9.66 -3.66
C ARG A 104 5.50 -10.42 -4.01
N LEU A 105 5.02 -10.32 -5.25
CA LEU A 105 3.69 -10.83 -5.63
C LEU A 105 3.73 -12.07 -6.53
N LEU A 106 4.85 -12.35 -7.21
CA LEU A 106 4.97 -13.49 -8.12
C LEU A 106 5.89 -14.61 -7.59
N GLU A 107 6.77 -14.30 -6.63
CA GLU A 107 7.70 -15.26 -6.02
C GLU A 107 7.27 -15.73 -4.61
N SER A 108 6.09 -15.31 -4.14
CA SER A 108 5.50 -15.69 -2.83
C SER A 108 4.53 -16.86 -2.92
#